data_AF-A0A3A2ZCX6-F1
#
_entry.id   AF-A0A3A2ZCX6-F1
#
_cell.length_a   1.000
_cell.length_b   1.000
_cell.length_c   1.000
_cell.angle_alpha   90.00
_cell.angle_beta   90.00
_cell.angle_gamma   90.00
#
_symmetry.space_group_name_H-M   'P 1'
#
loop_
_entity.id
_entity.type
_entity.pdbx_description
1 polymer ?
#
loop_
_entity_poly.entity_id
_entity_poly.type
_entity_poly.pdbx_seq_one_letter_code
_entity_poly.pdbx_strand_id
1 'polypeptide(L)'
;EIVHSLAHLREYWSSLVRNNREKLLKIDVYTIETLQLLAPGISTRDRTTAKGIVLSGAVFSNFTQSERSSIWKKMKKKDQVIPSLYTFFRNMR
;
A
#
# COMPACT_ATOMS: atom_id res chain seq x y z
N GLU A 1 -5.32 -4.66 -20.42
CA GLU A 1 -5.17 -5.55 -19.25
C GLU A 1 -3.87 -5.28 -18.47
N ILE A 2 -2.69 -5.78 -18.89
CA ILE A 2 -1.40 -5.65 -18.14
C ILE A 2 -1.04 -4.19 -17.78
N VAL A 3 -1.12 -3.27 -18.75
CA VAL A 3 -0.80 -1.85 -18.56
C VAL A 3 -1.75 -1.17 -17.57
N HIS A 4 -3.03 -1.54 -17.57
CA HIS A 4 -4.03 -0.95 -16.67
C HIS A 4 -3.83 -1.42 -15.22
N SER A 5 -3.52 -2.70 -15.01
CA SER A 5 -3.28 -3.23 -13.66
C SER A 5 -1.99 -2.67 -13.05
N LEU A 6 -0.90 -2.56 -13.82
CA LEU A 6 0.33 -1.92 -13.37
C LEU A 6 0.15 -0.41 -13.13
N ALA A 7 -0.66 0.25 -13.96
CA ALA A 7 -1.03 1.65 -13.74
C ALA A 7 -1.82 1.82 -12.43
N HIS A 8 -2.81 0.97 -12.17
CA HIS A 8 -3.61 1.02 -10.95
C HIS A 8 -2.78 0.74 -9.68
N LEU A 9 -1.89 -0.25 -9.73
CA LEU A 9 -0.93 -0.52 -8.66
C LEU A 9 -0.08 0.73 -8.38
N ARG A 10 0.53 1.30 -9.43
CA ARG A 10 1.36 2.50 -9.32
C ARG A 10 0.57 3.69 -8.76
N GLU A 11 -0.64 3.92 -9.25
CA GLU A 11 -1.52 5.01 -8.80
C GLU A 11 -1.90 4.86 -7.33
N TYR A 12 -2.22 3.63 -6.88
CA TYR A 12 -2.52 3.37 -5.48
C TYR A 12 -1.34 3.78 -4.60
N TRP A 13 -0.15 3.24 -4.86
CA TRP A 13 1.05 3.52 -4.05
C TRP A 13 1.48 4.98 -4.14
N SER A 14 1.45 5.57 -5.34
CA SER A 14 1.72 6.99 -5.57
C SER A 14 0.81 7.90 -4.75
N SER A 15 -0.48 7.55 -4.65
CA SER A 15 -1.44 8.35 -3.88
C SER A 15 -1.16 8.37 -2.38
N LEU A 16 -0.53 7.33 -1.81
CA LEU A 16 -0.15 7.29 -0.39
C LEU A 16 0.94 8.33 -0.07
N VAL A 17 1.83 8.58 -1.04
CA VAL A 17 2.97 9.48 -0.93
C VAL A 17 2.77 10.82 -1.65
N ARG A 18 1.52 11.22 -1.90
CA ARG A 18 1.15 12.49 -2.56
C ARG A 18 1.79 12.65 -3.95
N ASN A 19 1.90 11.56 -4.70
CA ASN A 19 2.52 11.53 -6.03
C ASN A 19 3.99 12.01 -6.05
N ASN A 20 4.67 12.00 -4.91
CA ASN A 20 6.09 12.30 -4.86
C ASN A 20 6.88 11.08 -5.35
N ARG A 21 7.56 11.24 -6.50
CA ARG A 21 8.32 10.18 -7.17
C ARG A 21 9.47 9.65 -6.31
N GLU A 22 10.20 10.51 -5.62
CA GLU A 22 11.31 10.09 -4.75
C GLU A 22 10.81 9.23 -3.59
N LYS A 23 9.67 9.61 -2.98
CA LYS A 23 9.04 8.82 -1.93
C LYS A 23 8.48 7.51 -2.47
N LEU A 24 7.92 7.49 -3.67
CA LEU A 24 7.46 6.26 -4.29
C LEU A 24 8.61 5.26 -4.46
N LEU A 25 9.80 5.73 -4.84
CA LEU A 25 11.01 4.90 -4.97
C LEU A 25 11.55 4.36 -3.63
N LYS A 26 11.13 4.93 -2.50
CA LYS A 26 11.49 4.42 -1.15
C LYS A 26 10.63 3.23 -0.71
N ILE A 27 9.51 2.97 -1.38
CA ILE A 27 8.63 1.85 -1.07
C ILE A 27 9.28 0.57 -1.59
N ASP A 28 9.74 -0.27 -0.66
CA ASP A 28 10.36 -1.55 -0.99
C ASP A 28 9.33 -2.65 -1.32
N VAL A 29 9.82 -3.73 -1.95
CA VAL A 29 9.00 -4.89 -2.33
C VAL A 29 8.35 -5.53 -1.10
N TYR A 30 9.08 -5.63 0.01
CA TYR A 30 8.57 -6.21 1.25
C TYR A 30 7.32 -5.48 1.78
N THR A 31 7.30 -4.15 1.70
CA THR A 31 6.15 -3.31 2.04
C THR A 31 4.95 -3.63 1.15
N ILE A 32 5.17 -3.79 -0.15
CA ILE A 32 4.11 -4.12 -1.10
C ILE A 32 3.55 -5.52 -0.80
N GLU A 33 4.42 -6.52 -0.63
CA GLU A 33 4.03 -7.91 -0.39
C GLU A 33 3.30 -8.12 0.93
N THR A 34 3.68 -7.37 1.97
CA THR A 34 3.06 -7.47 3.29
C THR A 34 1.68 -6.82 3.33
N LEU A 35 1.48 -5.74 2.57
CA LEU A 35 0.25 -4.94 2.62
C LEU A 35 -0.76 -5.30 1.54
N GLN A 36 -0.33 -5.87 0.41
CA GLN A 36 -1.26 -6.27 -0.65
C GLN A 36 -2.38 -7.18 -0.11
N LEU A 37 -3.55 -7.13 -0.76
CA LEU A 37 -4.76 -7.87 -0.38
C LEU A 37 -5.45 -7.43 0.91
N LEU A 38 -4.82 -6.61 1.75
CA LEU A 38 -5.50 -6.00 2.89
C LEU A 38 -6.50 -4.93 2.44
N ALA A 39 -7.60 -4.78 3.16
CA ALA A 39 -8.60 -3.73 2.92
C ALA A 39 -8.80 -2.83 4.15
N PRO A 40 -7.79 -2.03 4.58
CA PRO A 40 -7.85 -1.28 5.84
C PRO A 40 -8.92 -0.18 5.90
N GLY A 41 -9.47 0.26 4.75
CA GLY A 41 -10.65 1.13 4.71
C GLY A 41 -11.94 0.39 5.07
N ILE A 42 -12.03 -0.89 4.70
CA ILE A 42 -13.27 -1.69 4.74
C ILE A 42 -13.27 -2.66 5.94
N SER A 43 -12.21 -3.45 6.11
CA SER A 43 -12.09 -4.50 7.13
C SER A 43 -11.42 -3.98 8.39
N THR A 44 -12.11 -4.08 9.54
CA THR A 44 -11.55 -3.71 10.85
C THR A 44 -10.34 -4.57 11.23
N ARG A 45 -10.35 -5.86 10.88
CA ARG A 45 -9.22 -6.78 11.10
C ARG A 45 -7.98 -6.32 10.32
N ASP A 46 -8.16 -6.01 9.04
CA ASP A 46 -7.07 -5.56 8.17
C ASP A 46 -6.57 -4.20 8.59
N ARG A 47 -7.49 -3.32 9.04
CA ARG A 47 -7.15 -2.01 9.58
C ARG A 47 -6.24 -2.12 10.79
N THR A 48 -6.57 -2.99 11.76
CA THR A 48 -5.74 -3.20 12.95
C THR A 48 -4.37 -3.77 12.58
N THR A 49 -4.35 -4.76 11.70
CA THR A 49 -3.11 -5.40 11.21
C THR A 49 -2.21 -4.36 10.52
N ALA A 50 -2.73 -3.67 9.50
CA ALA A 50 -2.01 -2.66 8.74
C ALA A 50 -1.54 -1.49 9.63
N LYS A 51 -2.36 -1.04 10.58
CA LYS A 51 -1.97 0.02 11.53
C LYS A 51 -0.73 -0.39 12.33
N GLY A 52 -0.72 -1.62 12.85
CA GLY A 52 0.38 -2.13 13.67
C GLY A 52 1.70 -2.11 12.90
N ILE A 53 1.73 -2.73 11.72
CA ILE A 53 2.95 -2.85 10.91
C ILE A 53 3.41 -1.52 10.29
N VAL A 54 2.48 -0.62 9.94
CA VAL A 54 2.83 0.70 9.38
C VAL A 54 3.38 1.63 10.46
N LEU A 55 2.75 1.68 11.64
CA LEU A 55 3.17 2.61 12.70
C LEU A 55 4.38 2.11 13.49
N SER A 56 4.62 0.80 13.54
CA SER A 56 5.86 0.24 14.10
C SER A 56 7.07 0.46 13.20
N GLY A 57 6.84 0.64 11.89
CA GLY A 57 7.90 0.73 10.91
C GLY A 57 8.37 -0.60 10.33
N ALA A 58 7.65 -1.69 10.62
CA ALA A 58 7.91 -2.98 9.98
C ALA A 58 7.79 -2.85 8.46
N VAL A 59 6.80 -2.09 7.98
CA VAL A 59 6.68 -1.67 6.57
C VAL A 59 6.94 -0.16 6.45
N PHE A 60 7.31 0.29 5.25
CA PHE A 60 7.81 1.65 5.04
C PHE A 60 9.05 1.97 5.91
N SER A 61 9.99 1.03 6.00
CA SER A 61 11.21 1.14 6.81
C SER A 61 12.06 2.37 6.45
N ASN A 62 12.08 2.73 5.16
CA ASN A 62 12.80 3.90 4.60
C ASN A 62 12.12 5.25 4.86
N PHE A 63 11.05 5.29 5.67
CA PHE A 63 10.29 6.49 5.99
C PHE A 63 10.37 6.84 7.47
N THR A 64 10.35 8.15 7.75
CA THR A 64 10.28 8.65 9.12
C THR A 64 8.92 8.34 9.77
N GLN A 65 8.86 8.36 11.10
CA GLN A 65 7.61 8.11 11.83
C GLN A 65 6.46 9.08 11.43
N SER A 66 6.78 10.34 11.17
CA SER A 66 5.82 11.35 10.71
C SER A 66 5.28 11.03 9.31
N GLU A 67 6.14 10.56 8.41
CA GLU A 67 5.74 10.12 7.08
C GLU A 67 4.89 8.86 7.13
N ARG A 68 5.28 7.86 7.93
CA ARG A 68 4.47 6.63 8.15
C ARG A 68 3.09 6.96 8.70
N SER A 69 3.02 7.89 9.66
CA SER A 69 1.74 8.39 10.18
C SER A 69 0.89 9.07 9.10
N SER A 70 1.52 9.83 8.20
CA SER A 70 0.86 10.49 7.08
C SER A 70 0.43 9.54 5.96
N ILE A 71 1.17 8.45 5.74
CA ILE A 71 0.83 7.36 4.84
C ILE A 71 -0.38 6.61 5.41
N TRP A 72 -0.32 6.21 6.68
CA TRP A 72 -1.40 5.52 7.38
C TRP A 72 -2.72 6.30 7.31
N LYS A 73 -2.69 7.61 7.56
CA LYS A 73 -3.87 8.49 7.47
C LYS A 73 -4.56 8.44 6.11
N LYS A 74 -3.82 8.24 5.01
CA LYS A 74 -4.38 8.12 3.66
C LYS A 74 -4.83 6.69 3.37
N MET A 75 -4.01 5.71 3.72
CA MET A 75 -4.28 4.29 3.49
C MET A 75 -5.62 3.86 4.12
N LYS A 76 -5.88 4.24 5.38
CA LYS A 76 -7.11 3.86 6.09
C LYS A 76 -8.40 4.50 5.55
N LYS A 77 -8.30 5.49 4.65
CA LYS A 77 -9.44 6.21 4.05
C LYS A 77 -9.82 5.65 2.67
N LYS A 78 -9.09 4.67 2.16
CA LYS A 78 -9.34 4.09 0.85
C LYS A 78 -10.21 2.85 1.00
N ASP A 79 -11.43 2.93 0.49
CA ASP A 79 -12.40 1.83 0.47
C ASP A 79 -12.13 0.88 -0.69
N GLN A 80 -10.92 0.34 -0.73
CA GLN A 80 -10.51 -0.66 -1.71
C GLN A 80 -9.48 -1.61 -1.09
N VAL A 81 -9.39 -2.80 -1.67
CA VAL A 81 -8.30 -3.74 -1.41
C VAL A 81 -7.00 -3.14 -1.93
N ILE A 82 -5.91 -3.26 -1.16
CA ILE A 82 -4.58 -2.87 -1.62
C ILE A 82 -4.22 -3.71 -2.85
N PRO A 83 -3.96 -3.11 -4.02
CA PRO A 83 -3.73 -3.85 -5.25
C PRO A 83 -2.55 -4.80 -5.11
N SER A 84 -2.69 -5.98 -5.69
CA SER A 84 -1.71 -7.06 -5.63
C SER A 84 -1.22 -7.43 -7.01
N LEU A 85 0.09 -7.61 -7.14
CA LEU A 85 0.70 -8.25 -8.32
C LEU A 85 0.29 -9.73 -8.41
N TYR A 86 0.05 -10.39 -7.28
CA TYR A 86 -0.29 -11.80 -7.23
C TYR A 86 -1.72 -12.09 -7.74
N THR A 87 -2.73 -11.29 -7.33
CA THR A 87 -4.09 -11.45 -7.87
C THR A 87 -4.15 -11.14 -9.36
N PHE A 88 -3.32 -10.20 -9.81
CA PHE A 88 -3.16 -9.92 -11.23
C PHE A 88 -2.70 -11.18 -12.00
N PHE A 89 -1.61 -11.83 -11.58
CA PHE A 89 -1.15 -13.06 -12.25
C PHE A 89 -2.13 -14.23 -12.10
N ARG A 90 -2.90 -14.29 -11.01
CA ARG A 90 -3.93 -15.32 -10.82
C ARG A 90 -5.12 -15.15 -11.77
N ASN A 91 -5.50 -13.92 -12.10
CA ASN A 91 -6.62 -13.63 -13.00
C ASN A 91 -6.27 -13.71 -14.50
N MET A 92 -5.00 -13.95 -14.84
CA MET A 92 -4.56 -14.19 -16.23
C MET A 92 -4.59 -15.68 -16.63
N ARG A 93 -5.15 -16.56 -15.78
CA ARG A 93 -5.33 -17.98 -16.06
C ARG A 93 -6.72 -18.30 -16.58
#